data_AF-A0A6C0VBS9-F1
#
_entry.id   AF-A0A6C0VBS9-F1
#
_cell.length_a   1.000
_cell.length_b   1.000
_cell.length_c   1.000
_cell.angle_alpha   90.00
_cell.angle_beta   90.00
_cell.angle_gamma   90.00
#
_symmetry.space_group_name_H-M   'P 1'
#
loop_
_entity.id
_entity.type
_entity.pdbx_description
1 polymer ?
#
loop_
_entity_poly.entity_id
_entity_poly.type
_entity_poly.pdbx_seq_one_letter_code
_entity_poly.pdbx_strand_id
1 'polypeptide(L)'
;FWGATVITNLMSTIPYIGNMIVMWLWGGFSINNATLTRFFSLHFILPFIILFMVIIHLYFLHFTGSSNPLGINSNFNKIPFHIY
;
A
#
# COMPACT_ATOMS: atom_id res chain seq x y z
N PHE A 1 3.89 -20.07 3.49
CA PHE A 1 4.38 -20.76 2.28
C PHE A 1 3.38 -20.59 1.12
N TRP A 2 2.35 -21.43 0.98
CA TRP A 2 1.46 -21.47 -0.19
C TRP A 2 0.84 -20.14 -0.65
N GLY A 3 0.38 -19.30 0.29
CA GLY A 3 -0.15 -17.97 -0.07
C GLY A 3 0.86 -17.09 -0.80
N ALA A 4 2.14 -17.11 -0.39
CA ALA A 4 3.20 -16.41 -1.11
C ALA A 4 3.38 -17.00 -2.51
N THR A 5 3.36 -18.34 -2.65
CA THR A 5 3.49 -19.02 -3.95
C THR A 5 2.41 -18.57 -4.94
N VAL A 6 1.15 -18.58 -4.51
CA VAL A 6 0.01 -18.20 -5.36
C VAL A 6 0.05 -16.71 -5.71
N ILE A 7 0.26 -15.83 -4.72
CA ILE A 7 0.24 -14.37 -4.93
C ILE A 7 1.38 -13.93 -5.85
N THR A 8 2.63 -14.38 -5.63
CA THR A 8 3.74 -13.96 -6.51
C THR A 8 3.61 -14.54 -7.91
N ASN A 9 3.06 -15.75 -8.06
CA ASN A 9 2.82 -16.35 -9.37
C ASN A 9 1.82 -15.57 -10.23
N LEU A 10 1.01 -14.66 -9.67
CA LEU A 10 0.20 -13.75 -10.48
C LEU A 10 1.07 -12.92 -11.45
N MET A 11 2.32 -12.58 -11.07
CA MET A 11 3.26 -11.86 -11.92
C MET A 11 3.77 -12.69 -13.12
N SER A 12 3.63 -14.02 -13.11
CA SER A 12 4.00 -14.88 -14.24
C SER A 12 3.17 -14.61 -15.50
N THR A 13 1.97 -14.04 -15.32
CA THR A 13 1.03 -13.72 -16.41
C THR A 13 1.49 -12.57 -17.30
N ILE A 14 2.51 -11.80 -16.89
CA ILE A 14 3.06 -10.69 -17.67
C ILE A 14 3.86 -11.26 -18.86
N PRO A 15 3.49 -10.95 -20.13
CA PRO A 15 4.18 -11.47 -21.30
C PRO A 15 5.68 -11.18 -21.31
N TYR A 16 6.47 -12.12 -21.81
CA TYR A 16 7.94 -12.09 -21.96
C TYR A 16 8.76 -12.02 -20.66
N ILE A 17 8.33 -11.24 -19.65
CA ILE A 17 9.12 -10.94 -18.44
C ILE A 17 8.57 -11.56 -17.14
N GLY A 18 7.33 -12.07 -17.13
CA GLY A 18 6.66 -12.51 -15.91
C GLY A 18 7.43 -13.56 -15.11
N ASN A 19 7.88 -14.64 -15.76
CA ASN A 19 8.67 -15.69 -15.10
C ASN A 19 10.01 -15.17 -14.54
N MET A 20 10.63 -14.19 -15.21
CA MET A 20 11.86 -13.54 -14.71
C MET A 20 11.59 -12.73 -13.44
N ILE A 21 10.47 -12.00 -13.40
CA ILE A 21 10.03 -11.25 -12.21
C ILE A 21 9.76 -12.19 -11.04
N VAL A 22 9.07 -13.32 -11.26
CA VAL A 22 8.80 -14.31 -10.21
C VAL A 22 10.09 -14.88 -9.63
N MET A 23 11.03 -15.34 -10.47
CA MET A 23 12.33 -15.86 -10.00
C MET A 23 13.17 -14.78 -9.30
N TRP A 24 13.09 -13.53 -9.75
CA TRP A 24 13.78 -12.40 -9.11
C TRP A 24 13.21 -12.08 -7.73
N LEU A 25 11.88 -12.02 -7.60
CA LEU A 25 11.18 -11.89 -6.31
C LEU A 25 11.57 -13.02 -5.36
N TRP A 26 11.62 -14.25 -5.87
CA TRP A 26 11.98 -15.42 -5.07
C TRP A 26 13.49 -15.52 -4.76
N GLY A 27 14.37 -14.90 -5.54
CA GLY A 27 15.81 -15.14 -5.44
C GLY A 27 16.19 -16.61 -5.65
N GLY A 28 15.44 -17.33 -6.48
CA GLY A 28 15.58 -18.77 -6.71
C GLY A 28 14.39 -19.36 -7.46
N PHE A 29 14.42 -20.69 -7.68
CA PHE A 29 13.39 -21.43 -8.42
C PHE A 29 12.08 -21.65 -7.65
N SER A 30 12.09 -21.45 -6.32
CA SER A 30 10.93 -21.61 -5.45
C SER A 30 11.10 -20.79 -4.17
N ILE A 31 10.01 -20.68 -3.39
CA ILE A 31 10.01 -19.99 -2.10
C ILE A 31 10.91 -20.71 -1.09
N ASN A 32 11.89 -19.97 -0.56
CA ASN A 32 12.96 -20.46 0.30
C ASN A 32 13.36 -19.37 1.33
N ASN A 33 14.48 -19.57 2.04
CA ASN A 33 14.96 -18.60 3.04
C ASN A 33 15.29 -17.20 2.47
N ALA A 34 15.72 -17.09 1.21
CA ALA A 34 15.96 -15.81 0.55
C ALA A 34 14.64 -15.02 0.35
N THR A 35 13.52 -15.71 0.13
CA THR A 35 12.20 -15.06 0.08
C THR A 35 11.77 -14.53 1.43
N LEU A 36 11.92 -15.35 2.48
CA LEU A 36 11.42 -15.02 3.82
C LEU A 36 12.16 -13.83 4.41
N THR A 37 13.48 -13.81 4.28
CA THR A 37 14.34 -12.68 4.73
C THR A 37 13.98 -11.38 4.01
N ARG A 38 13.86 -11.40 2.67
CA ARG A 38 13.44 -10.23 1.88
C ARG A 38 12.03 -9.76 2.24
N PHE A 39 11.09 -10.69 2.40
CA PHE A 39 9.70 -10.36 2.73
C PHE A 39 9.58 -9.76 4.13
N PHE A 40 10.40 -10.23 5.09
CA PHE A 40 10.50 -9.58 6.40
C PHE A 40 11.04 -8.15 6.30
N SER A 41 12.13 -7.92 5.57
CA SER A 41 12.66 -6.55 5.36
C SER A 41 11.66 -5.63 4.66
N LEU A 42 10.93 -6.13 3.66
CA LEU A 42 9.86 -5.38 2.98
C LEU A 42 8.68 -5.10 3.93
N HIS A 43 8.24 -6.09 4.70
CA HIS A 43 7.17 -5.93 5.68
C HIS A 43 7.55 -4.96 6.81
N PHE A 44 8.82 -4.86 7.16
CA PHE A 44 9.31 -3.88 8.14
C PHE A 44 9.28 -2.44 7.60
N ILE A 45 9.68 -2.20 6.34
CA ILE A 45 9.72 -0.84 5.78
C ILE A 45 8.36 -0.34 5.28
N LEU A 46 7.48 -1.23 4.78
CA LEU A 46 6.20 -0.86 4.17
C LEU A 46 5.28 -0.03 5.10
N PRO A 47 5.14 -0.32 6.41
CA PRO A 47 4.35 0.50 7.34
C PRO A 47 4.81 1.95 7.43
N PHE A 48 6.13 2.23 7.33
CA PHE A 48 6.66 3.58 7.33
C PHE A 48 6.34 4.33 6.02
N ILE A 49 6.36 3.61 4.89
CA ILE A 49 5.90 4.16 3.60
C ILE A 49 4.40 4.49 3.65
N ILE A 50 3.59 3.60 4.24
CA ILE A 50 2.15 3.83 4.45
C ILE A 50 1.92 5.04 5.37
N LEU A 51 2.67 5.17 6.47
CA LEU A 51 2.59 6.33 7.37
C LEU A 51 2.88 7.64 6.63
N PHE A 52 3.91 7.67 5.78
CA PHE A 52 4.21 8.84 4.95
C PHE A 52 3.07 9.17 3.96
N MET A 53 2.47 8.14 3.33
CA MET A 53 1.30 8.30 2.47
C MET A 53 0.06 8.80 3.23
N VAL A 54 -0.13 8.40 4.50
CA VAL A 54 -1.19 8.92 5.38
C VAL A 54 -0.98 10.41 5.68
N ILE A 55 0.26 10.85 5.93
CA ILE A 55 0.57 12.27 6.15
C ILE A 55 0.26 13.09 4.88
N ILE A 56 0.64 12.60 3.69
CA ILE A 56 0.31 13.26 2.41
C ILE A 56 -1.22 13.31 2.19
N HIS A 57 -1.92 12.21 2.47
CA HIS A 57 -3.37 12.15 2.37
C HIS A 57 -4.05 13.17 3.29
N LEU A 58 -3.63 13.25 4.56
CA LEU A 58 -4.15 14.21 5.53
C LEU A 58 -3.80 15.67 5.17
N TYR A 59 -2.64 15.92 4.56
CA TYR A 59 -2.30 17.25 4.05
C TYR A 59 -3.28 17.72 2.97
N PHE A 60 -3.59 16.90 1.97
CA PHE A 60 -4.57 17.24 0.94
C PHE A 60 -5.99 17.36 1.50
N LEU A 61 -6.39 16.47 2.41
CA LEU A 61 -7.67 16.56 3.12
C LEU A 61 -7.79 17.85 3.94
N HIS A 62 -6.71 18.29 4.61
CA HIS A 62 -6.67 19.54 5.35
C HIS A 62 -6.72 20.76 4.43
N PHE A 63 -6.14 20.67 3.22
CA PHE A 63 -6.17 21.76 2.24
C PHE A 63 -7.59 21.99 1.67
N THR A 64 -8.36 20.95 1.38
CA THR A 64 -9.75 21.08 0.88
C THR A 64 -10.79 21.17 1.99
N GLY A 65 -10.50 20.59 3.15
CA GLY A 65 -11.49 20.23 4.17
C GLY A 65 -12.32 19.01 3.80
N SER A 66 -13.04 18.48 4.79
CA SER A 66 -13.99 17.37 4.60
C SER A 66 -15.26 17.81 3.86
N SER A 67 -15.80 16.91 3.02
CA SER A 67 -17.16 17.01 2.49
C SER A 67 -18.21 16.75 3.57
N ASN A 68 -19.48 16.93 3.24
CA ASN A 68 -20.63 16.63 4.10
C ASN A 68 -21.68 15.80 3.35
N PRO A 69 -22.64 15.15 4.05
CA PRO A 69 -23.60 14.23 3.42
C PRO A 69 -24.51 14.85 2.36
N LEU A 70 -24.69 16.17 2.36
CA LEU A 70 -25.51 16.89 1.37
C LEU A 70 -24.73 17.29 0.12
N GLY A 71 -23.40 17.11 0.09
CA GLY A 71 -22.54 17.47 -1.04
C GLY A 71 -22.39 18.98 -1.32
N ILE A 72 -23.04 19.84 -0.53
CA ILE A 72 -23.01 21.30 -0.67
C ILE A 72 -21.78 21.91 0.03
N ASN A 73 -21.55 23.22 -0.14
CA ASN A 73 -20.44 23.90 0.52
C ASN A 73 -20.67 24.02 2.05
N SER A 74 -19.78 23.42 2.86
CA SER A 74 -19.85 23.45 4.34
C SER A 74 -19.31 24.75 4.97
N ASN A 75 -18.71 25.66 4.19
CA ASN A 75 -18.08 26.89 4.73
C ASN A 75 -19.03 27.81 5.51
N PHE A 76 -20.35 27.72 5.29
CA PHE A 76 -21.35 28.54 5.97
C PHE A 76 -21.61 28.12 7.43
N ASN A 77 -21.26 26.90 7.83
CA ASN A 77 -21.46 26.39 9.19
C ASN A 77 -20.34 25.40 9.53
N LYS A 78 -19.20 25.90 10.02
CA LYS A 78 -17.98 25.08 10.18
C LYS A 78 -17.70 24.62 11.61
N ILE A 79 -17.36 23.32 11.62
CA ILE A 79 -17.00 22.37 12.68
C ILE A 79 -15.55 22.32 13.26
N PRO A 80 -15.06 23.18 14.18
CA PRO A 80 -13.63 23.20 14.61
C PRO A 80 -13.06 21.99 15.41
N PHE A 81 -13.61 20.79 15.21
CA PHE A 81 -13.18 19.44 15.65
C PHE A 81 -13.02 19.14 17.15
N HIS A 82 -12.22 19.89 17.91
CA HIS A 82 -12.01 19.64 19.33
C HIS A 82 -13.04 20.42 20.15
N ILE A 83 -13.79 19.74 21.04
CA ILE A 83 -15.00 20.25 21.75
C ILE A 83 -16.23 20.33 20.81
N TYR A 84 -16.40 19.31 19.96
CA TYR A 84 -17.70 18.89 19.41
C TYR A 84 -18.21 17.63 20.08
#